data_AF-A0A9E1ILX1-F1
#
_entry.id   AF-A0A9E1ILX1-F1
#
_cell.length_a   1.000
_cell.length_b   1.000
_cell.length_c   1.000
_cell.angle_alpha   90.00
_cell.angle_beta   90.00
_cell.angle_gamma   90.00
#
_symmetry.space_group_name_H-M   'P 1'
#
loop_
_entity.id
_entity.type
_entity.pdbx_description
1 polymer ?
#
loop_
_entity_poly.entity_id
_entity_poly.type
_entity_poly.pdbx_seq_one_letter_code
_entity_poly.pdbx_strand_id
1 'polypeptide(L)' 'HSYCLIEDSVILADTDISRHCRLRKVIVDTNCKIPSNFVAGEDPEADAKRFFRTPGGITVISQAMLDAL' A
#
# COMPACT_ATOMS: atom_id res chain seq x y z
N HIS A 1 -12.43 3.99 5.12
CA HIS A 1 -12.67 3.61 3.70
C HIS A 1 -13.75 4.46 3.00
N SER A 2 -13.45 5.71 2.61
CA SER A 2 -14.33 6.49 1.71
C SER A 2 -13.56 6.82 0.44
N TYR A 3 -14.15 6.53 -0.73
CA TYR A 3 -13.55 6.78 -2.04
C TYR A 3 -12.21 6.07 -2.29
N CYS A 4 -12.00 4.90 -1.68
CA CYS A 4 -10.79 4.10 -1.91
C CYS A 4 -10.99 3.14 -3.09
N LEU A 5 -9.96 2.96 -3.90
CA LEU A 5 -9.88 1.93 -4.93
C LEU A 5 -8.86 0.89 -4.48
N ILE A 6 -9.30 -0.34 -4.24
CA ILE A 6 -8.45 -1.45 -3.82
C ILE A 6 -8.69 -2.61 -4.78
N GLU A 7 -7.67 -2.98 -5.55
CA GLU A 7 -7.74 -4.01 -6.59
C GLU A 7 -6.56 -4.99 -6.47
N ASP A 8 -6.81 -6.29 -6.66
CA ASP A 8 -5.77 -7.34 -6.62
C ASP A 8 -4.86 -7.29 -5.37
N SER A 9 -5.42 -6.88 -4.22
CA SER A 9 -4.62 -6.55 -3.04
C SER A 9 -5.03 -7.37 -1.81
N VAL A 10 -4.04 -7.68 -0.97
CA VAL A 10 -4.23 -8.39 0.30
C VAL A 10 -3.97 -7.43 1.44
N ILE A 11 -4.97 -7.23 2.29
CA ILE A 11 -4.88 -6.35 3.46
C ILE A 11 -4.94 -7.22 4.71
N LEU A 12 -3.87 -7.20 5.52
CA LEU A 12 -3.83 -7.97 6.76
C LEU A 12 -4.65 -7.29 7.88
N ALA A 13 -4.89 -8.05 8.96
CA ALA A 13 -5.69 -7.61 10.10
C ALA A 13 -5.19 -6.29 10.72
N ASP A 14 -6.09 -5.58 11.41
CA ASP A 14 -5.78 -4.34 12.13
C ASP A 14 -5.19 -3.21 11.27
N THR A 15 -5.39 -3.24 9.95
CA THR A 15 -4.96 -2.18 9.03
C THR A 15 -6.01 -1.09 8.91
N ASP A 16 -5.61 0.17 9.12
CA ASP A 16 -6.44 1.34 8.88
C ASP A 16 -6.15 1.94 7.49
N ILE A 17 -7.18 2.07 6.66
CA ILE A 17 -7.07 2.71 5.34
C ILE A 17 -7.89 3.99 5.31
N SER A 18 -7.16 5.10 5.25
CA SER A 18 -7.71 6.45 5.12
C SER A 18 -8.45 6.67 3.79
N ARG A 19 -9.08 7.84 3.64
CA ARG A 19 -9.86 8.23 2.45
C ARG A 19 -9.00 8.41 1.19
N HIS A 20 -9.60 8.18 0.03
CA HIS A 20 -8.99 8.40 -1.30
C HIS A 20 -7.72 7.59 -1.58
N CYS A 21 -7.55 6.43 -0.93
CA CYS A 21 -6.41 5.57 -1.22
C CYS A 21 -6.60 4.80 -2.54
N ARG A 22 -5.53 4.64 -3.32
CA ARG A 22 -5.51 3.83 -4.54
C ARG A 22 -4.43 2.76 -4.41
N LEU A 23 -4.86 1.53 -4.23
CA LEU A 23 -4.02 0.38 -3.92
C LEU A 23 -4.25 -0.70 -4.97
N ARG A 24 -3.20 -1.07 -5.72
CA ARG A 24 -3.29 -2.10 -6.77
C ARG A 24 -2.15 -3.11 -6.68
N LYS A 25 -2.43 -4.41 -6.68
CA LYS A 25 -1.38 -5.45 -6.54
C LYS A 25 -0.48 -5.20 -5.32
N VAL A 26 -1.09 -4.82 -4.19
CA VAL A 26 -0.33 -4.56 -2.96
C VAL A 26 -0.63 -5.59 -1.88
N ILE A 27 0.35 -5.81 -1.01
CA ILE A 27 0.19 -6.54 0.24
C ILE A 27 0.46 -5.55 1.37
N VAL A 28 -0.54 -5.28 2.20
CA VAL A 28 -0.39 -4.40 3.37
C VAL A 28 -0.31 -5.26 4.61
N ASP A 29 0.80 -5.14 5.34
CA ASP A 29 1.06 -5.87 6.58
C ASP A 29 0.11 -5.45 7.71
N THR A 30 0.07 -6.26 8.76
CA THR A 30 -0.74 -6.09 9.96
C THR A 30 -0.47 -4.76 10.66
N ASN A 31 -1.49 -4.16 11.28
CA ASN A 31 -1.35 -2.94 12.08
C ASN A 31 -0.78 -1.72 11.33
N CYS A 32 -0.98 -1.65 10.00
CA CYS A 32 -0.55 -0.52 9.19
C CYS A 32 -1.57 0.61 9.18
N LYS A 33 -1.10 1.86 9.14
CA LYS A 33 -1.94 3.06 9.00
C LYS A 33 -1.64 3.74 7.67
N ILE A 34 -2.48 3.48 6.68
CA ILE A 34 -2.34 4.06 5.35
C ILE A 34 -2.88 5.51 5.36
N PRO A 35 -2.07 6.51 5.00
CA PRO A 35 -2.48 7.92 5.02
C PRO A 35 -3.49 8.25 3.91
N SER A 36 -4.16 9.40 4.02
CA SER A 36 -5.15 9.83 3.00
C SER A 36 -4.47 10.15 1.68
N ASN A 37 -5.16 9.89 0.56
CA ASN A 37 -4.63 10.06 -0.81
C ASN A 37 -3.38 9.22 -1.13
N PHE A 38 -3.14 8.16 -0.36
CA PHE A 38 -2.00 7.29 -0.58
C PHE A 38 -2.21 6.44 -1.84
N VAL A 39 -1.17 6.36 -2.67
CA VAL A 39 -1.17 5.62 -3.93
C VAL A 39 -0.01 4.64 -3.93
N ALA A 40 -0.30 3.37 -4.14
CA ALA A 40 0.70 2.31 -4.31
C ALA A 40 0.23 1.27 -5.31
N GLY A 41 1.15 0.78 -6.13
CA GLY A 41 0.89 -0.20 -7.19
C GLY A 41 0.56 0.39 -8.55
N GLU A 42 0.69 1.71 -8.72
CA GLU A 42 0.49 2.41 -10.00
C GLU A 42 1.79 2.77 -10.71
N ASP A 43 2.84 3.08 -9.95
CA ASP A 43 4.14 3.47 -10.48
C ASP A 43 5.20 2.48 -10.01
N PRO A 44 5.59 1.51 -10.86
CA PRO A 44 6.60 0.51 -10.54
C PRO A 44 7.93 1.07 -10.04
N GLU A 45 8.36 2.22 -10.56
CA GLU A 45 9.66 2.81 -10.23
C GLU A 45 9.59 3.57 -8.92
N ALA A 46 8.50 4.32 -8.68
CA ALA A 46 8.30 5.01 -7.41
C ALA A 46 8.03 4.01 -6.27
N ASP A 47 7.24 2.98 -6.53
CA ASP A 47 6.92 1.94 -5.55
C ASP A 47 8.17 1.14 -5.17
N ALA A 48 9.03 0.78 -6.13
CA ALA A 48 10.28 0.06 -5.84
C ALA A 48 11.31 0.90 -5.06
N LYS A 49 11.21 2.24 -5.10
CA LYS A 49 12.05 3.14 -4.32
C LYS A 49 11.57 3.29 -2.87
N ARG A 50 10.26 3.19 -2.65
CA ARG A 50 9.60 3.45 -1.35
C ARG A 50 9.33 2.17 -0.57
N PHE A 51 9.08 1.07 -1.27
CA PHE A 51 8.57 -0.18 -0.70
C PHE A 51 9.28 -1.38 -1.31
N PHE A 52 9.07 -2.55 -0.70
CA PHE A 52 9.57 -3.79 -1.26
C PHE A 52 8.68 -4.24 -2.42
N ARG A 53 9.21 -4.24 -3.64
CA ARG A 53 8.48 -4.69 -4.83
C ARG A 53 9.07 -6.00 -5.35
N THR A 54 8.22 -7.00 -5.50
CA THR A 54 8.62 -8.30 -6.06
C THR A 54 8.79 -8.22 -7.58
N PRO A 55 9.56 -9.14 -8.19
CA PRO A 55 9.65 -9.25 -9.65
C PRO A 55 8.30 -9.48 -10.34
N GLY A 56 7.33 -10.10 -9.65
CA GLY A 56 5.96 -10.30 -10.12
C GLY A 56 5.10 -9.02 -10.09
N GLY A 57 5.66 -7.89 -9.64
CA GLY A 57 4.98 -6.61 -9.61
C GLY A 57 4.05 -6.41 -8.41
N ILE A 58 4.22 -7.22 -7.35
CA ILE A 58 3.50 -7.04 -6.08
C ILE A 58 4.31 -6.13 -5.18
N THR A 59 3.68 -5.09 -4.64
CA THR A 59 4.28 -4.14 -3.69
C THR A 59 3.89 -4.50 -2.26
N VAL A 60 4.87 -4.74 -1.40
CA VAL A 60 4.67 -5.06 0.02
C VAL A 60 4.90 -3.80 0.84
N ILE A 61 3.91 -3.45 1.66
CA ILE A 61 3.88 -2.25 2.49
C ILE A 61 3.82 -2.68 3.96
N SER A 62 4.75 -2.18 4.77
CA SER A 62 4.74 -2.36 6.22
C SER A 62 4.79 -1.00 6.93
N GLN A 63 4.38 -0.96 8.20
CA GLN A 63 4.38 0.28 8.97
C GLN A 63 5.77 0.91 9.05
N ALA A 64 6.82 0.09 9.22
CA ALA A 64 8.20 0.58 9.24
C ALA A 64 8.63 1.26 7.93
N MET A 65 8.11 0.81 6.78
CA MET A 65 8.37 1.49 5.50
C MET A 65 7.58 2.80 5.39
N LEU A 66 6.35 2.82 5.90
CA LEU A 66 5.53 4.04 5.94
C LEU A 66 6.14 5.11 6.85
N ASP A 67 6.73 4.70 7.97
CA ASP A 67 7.40 5.60 8.92
C ASP A 67 8.74 6.16 8.37
N ALA A 68 9.29 5.55 7.32
CA ALA A 68 10.54 5.96 6.67
C ALA A 68 10.34 6.87 5.44
N LEU A 69 9.09 7.17 5.07
CA LEU A 69 8.72 8.09 3.98
C LEU A 69 8.89 9.56 4.39
#